data_AF-A0A2V3J4K0-F1
#
_entry.id   AF-A0A2V3J4K0-F1
#
_cell.length_a   1.000
_cell.length_b   1.000
_cell.length_c   1.000
_cell.angle_alpha   90.00
_cell.angle_beta   90.00
_cell.angle_gamma   90.00
#
_symmetry.space_group_name_H-M   'P 1'
#
loop_
_entity.id
_entity.type
_entity.pdbx_description
1 polymer ?
#
loop_
_entity_poly.entity_id
_entity_poly.type
_entity_poly.pdbx_seq_one_letter_code
_entity_poly.pdbx_strand_id
1 'polypeptide(L)'
;MFPYMYTCVTAKLVVVCFELYVMLRQHRRFHVDQQPSKRLSSIVPLHKFTSSQTYCRAKSTFEIVNLIIDSILYTVLTLCYLHPRIWLFSARFAANSELRQTLVFALLITLFSTVLNLPASIYKTFILEAKYGFNRTTPKTFITDMLKGLLLSCVLGAPILSALYYVLRFFADYSPLAVAGGLWCTVSSIAVAMLVIYPSVIAPLFNKFDPLPEGPLKEKLIQLARKLKFPLDKMYVIDGSRRSSHSNAFIFGLMKKYICIYDSLLEQTEHRDDQVVSILCHELGHWKYSHLLLGVLISLTQIFFTCILYAVTAGNEDLFLSFGYTDGMPLVIGRCIRKTTRDGKGPWRRTRYHISFKLE
;
A
#
# COMPACT_ATOMS: atom_id res chain seq x y z
N MET A 1 -22.82 5.99 25.63
CA MET A 1 -21.61 5.77 24.84
C MET A 1 -21.99 4.97 23.59
N PHE A 2 -21.70 5.50 22.40
CA PHE A 2 -21.95 4.77 21.15
C PHE A 2 -20.92 3.63 20.99
N PRO A 3 -21.30 2.41 20.60
CA PRO A 3 -20.39 1.25 20.59
C PRO A 3 -19.48 1.24 19.36
N TYR A 4 -18.55 2.20 19.25
CA TYR A 4 -17.73 2.41 18.03
C TYR A 4 -16.95 1.17 17.60
N MET A 5 -16.29 0.47 18.53
CA MET A 5 -15.51 -0.73 18.21
C MET A 5 -16.39 -1.83 17.59
N TYR A 6 -17.54 -2.13 18.20
CA TYR A 6 -18.45 -3.14 17.69
C TYR A 6 -19.05 -2.75 16.34
N THR A 7 -19.35 -1.46 16.13
CA THR A 7 -19.80 -0.95 14.84
C THR A 7 -18.71 -1.11 13.77
N CYS A 8 -17.46 -0.79 14.07
CA CYS A 8 -16.33 -0.95 13.14
C CYS A 8 -16.08 -2.43 12.80
N VAL A 9 -16.08 -3.32 13.80
CA VAL A 9 -15.95 -4.76 13.59
C VAL A 9 -17.10 -5.29 12.74
N THR A 10 -18.35 -4.90 13.04
CA THR A 10 -19.52 -5.31 12.25
C THR A 10 -19.42 -4.83 10.81
N ALA A 11 -19.06 -3.56 10.58
CA ALA A 11 -18.89 -3.02 9.24
C ALA A 11 -17.78 -3.77 8.47
N LYS A 12 -16.65 -4.08 9.12
CA LYS A 12 -15.58 -4.89 8.52
C LYS A 12 -16.07 -6.28 8.14
N LEU A 13 -16.84 -6.95 9.01
CA LEU A 13 -17.41 -8.27 8.72
C LEU A 13 -18.38 -8.23 7.55
N VAL A 14 -19.23 -7.19 7.44
CA VAL A 14 -20.13 -7.02 6.29
C VAL A 14 -19.34 -6.89 4.99
N VAL A 15 -18.27 -6.08 4.98
CA VAL A 15 -17.37 -5.94 3.81
C VAL A 15 -16.72 -7.27 3.47
N VAL A 16 -16.18 -8.01 4.46
CA VAL A 16 -15.55 -9.31 4.24
C VAL A 16 -16.55 -10.34 3.71
N CYS A 17 -17.78 -10.36 4.21
CA CYS A 17 -18.85 -11.22 3.70
C CYS A 17 -19.17 -10.90 2.23
N PHE A 18 -19.22 -9.61 1.87
CA PHE A 18 -19.42 -9.19 0.48
C PHE A 18 -18.25 -9.57 -0.43
N GLU A 19 -17.01 -9.35 0.01
CA GLU A 19 -15.80 -9.75 -0.71
C GLU A 19 -15.76 -11.26 -0.92
N LEU A 20 -16.01 -12.05 0.14
CA LEU A 20 -16.10 -13.50 0.06
C LEU A 20 -17.18 -13.94 -0.93
N TYR A 21 -18.35 -13.29 -0.93
CA TYR A 21 -19.41 -13.59 -1.90
C TYR A 21 -18.93 -13.37 -3.34
N VAL A 22 -18.30 -12.23 -3.63
CA VAL A 22 -17.76 -11.93 -4.98
C VAL A 22 -16.66 -12.91 -5.37
N MET A 23 -15.73 -13.18 -4.45
CA MET A 23 -14.62 -14.12 -4.68
C MET A 23 -15.10 -15.54 -4.89
N LEU A 24 -16.08 -16.02 -4.12
CA LEU A 24 -16.66 -17.36 -4.29
C LEU A 24 -17.39 -17.49 -5.63
N ARG A 25 -18.07 -16.42 -6.10
CA ARG A 25 -18.67 -16.40 -7.43
C ARG A 25 -17.62 -16.54 -8.53
N GLN A 26 -16.50 -15.84 -8.40
CA GLN A 26 -15.39 -15.96 -9.34
C GLN A 26 -14.69 -17.33 -9.23
N HIS A 27 -14.49 -17.83 -8.02
CA HIS A 27 -13.87 -19.13 -7.75
C HIS A 27 -14.62 -20.28 -8.44
N ARG A 28 -15.96 -20.26 -8.40
CA ARG A 28 -16.82 -21.22 -9.11
C ARG A 28 -16.69 -21.17 -10.63
N ARG A 29 -16.11 -20.11 -11.20
CA ARG A 29 -15.81 -20.01 -12.64
C ARG A 29 -14.44 -20.57 -13.00
N PHE A 30 -13.62 -20.94 -12.03
CA PHE A 30 -12.33 -21.56 -12.28
C PHE A 30 -12.44 -23.08 -12.19
N HIS A 31 -12.93 -23.71 -13.25
CA HIS A 31 -13.06 -25.17 -13.34
C HIS A 31 -12.20 -25.74 -14.48
N VAL A 32 -11.62 -26.91 -14.25
CA VAL A 32 -10.74 -27.60 -15.21
C VAL A 32 -11.50 -27.99 -16.48
N ASP A 33 -12.77 -28.37 -16.32
CA ASP A 33 -13.65 -28.78 -17.42
C ASP A 33 -14.27 -27.59 -18.17
N GLN A 34 -14.02 -26.37 -17.72
CA GLN A 34 -14.54 -25.18 -18.39
C GLN A 34 -13.87 -25.05 -19.76
N GLN A 35 -14.70 -24.90 -20.79
CA GLN A 35 -14.22 -24.69 -22.15
C GLN A 35 -14.08 -23.18 -22.43
N PRO A 36 -13.07 -22.77 -23.24
CA PRO A 36 -12.98 -21.40 -23.70
C PRO A 36 -14.21 -21.04 -24.54
N SER A 37 -14.60 -19.77 -24.53
CA SER A 37 -15.67 -19.28 -25.41
C SER A 37 -15.26 -19.43 -26.89
N LYS A 38 -16.22 -19.48 -27.81
CA LYS A 38 -15.95 -19.61 -29.26
C LYS A 38 -14.95 -18.58 -29.82
N ARG A 39 -14.93 -17.36 -29.24
CA ARG A 39 -13.99 -16.30 -29.64
C ARG A 39 -12.60 -16.50 -29.05
N LEU A 40 -12.51 -17.14 -27.88
CA LEU A 40 -11.24 -17.37 -27.19
C LEU A 40 -10.56 -18.64 -27.67
N SER A 41 -11.33 -19.66 -28.08
CA SER A 41 -10.80 -20.93 -28.60
C SER A 41 -9.99 -20.77 -29.88
N SER A 42 -10.21 -19.71 -30.65
CA SER A 42 -9.41 -19.38 -31.84
C SER A 42 -8.07 -18.70 -31.53
N ILE A 43 -7.89 -18.17 -30.31
CA ILE A 43 -6.72 -17.37 -29.91
C ILE A 43 -5.86 -18.15 -28.90
N VAL A 44 -6.51 -18.86 -27.97
CA VAL A 44 -5.84 -19.52 -26.84
C VAL A 44 -5.98 -21.04 -26.98
N PRO A 45 -4.85 -21.77 -27.12
CA PRO A 45 -4.86 -23.22 -27.12
C PRO A 45 -5.47 -23.80 -25.84
N LEU A 46 -6.22 -24.90 -25.95
CA LEU A 46 -6.93 -25.51 -24.83
C LEU A 46 -6.02 -25.82 -23.64
N HIS A 47 -4.83 -26.38 -23.87
CA HIS A 47 -3.88 -26.70 -22.79
C HIS A 47 -3.45 -25.46 -21.98
N LYS A 48 -3.24 -24.30 -22.64
CA LYS A 48 -2.91 -23.04 -21.94
C LYS A 48 -4.12 -22.50 -21.18
N PHE A 49 -5.32 -22.63 -21.75
CA PHE A 49 -6.55 -22.24 -21.07
C PHE A 49 -6.74 -23.08 -19.80
N THR A 50 -6.65 -24.40 -19.88
CA THR A 50 -6.76 -25.30 -18.73
C THR A 50 -5.69 -25.01 -17.67
N SER A 51 -4.43 -24.78 -18.08
CA SER A 51 -3.35 -24.38 -17.16
C SER A 51 -3.70 -23.07 -16.42
N SER A 52 -4.16 -22.05 -17.15
CA SER A 52 -4.64 -20.80 -16.56
C SER A 52 -5.79 -21.01 -15.57
N GLN A 53 -6.76 -21.89 -15.89
CA GLN A 53 -7.85 -22.23 -14.98
C GLN A 53 -7.33 -22.84 -13.68
N THR A 54 -6.39 -23.78 -13.76
CA THR A 54 -5.81 -24.41 -12.56
C THR A 54 -5.03 -23.41 -11.70
N TYR A 55 -4.25 -22.51 -12.31
CA TYR A 55 -3.53 -21.43 -11.61
C TYR A 55 -4.51 -20.47 -10.94
N CYS A 56 -5.48 -19.94 -11.69
CA CYS A 56 -6.48 -19.03 -11.17
C CYS A 56 -7.30 -19.64 -10.03
N ARG A 57 -7.64 -20.94 -10.11
CA ARG A 57 -8.31 -21.64 -9.01
C ARG A 57 -7.44 -21.72 -7.76
N ALA A 58 -6.18 -22.15 -7.88
CA ALA A 58 -5.26 -22.24 -6.76
C ALA A 58 -4.98 -20.88 -6.10
N LYS A 59 -4.77 -19.85 -6.92
CA LYS A 59 -4.61 -18.46 -6.47
C LYS A 59 -5.86 -17.96 -5.74
N SER A 60 -7.04 -18.18 -6.32
CA SER A 60 -8.31 -17.80 -5.70
C SER A 60 -8.56 -18.53 -4.38
N THR A 61 -8.22 -19.83 -4.28
CA THR A 61 -8.29 -20.57 -3.00
C THR A 61 -7.38 -19.92 -1.95
N PHE A 62 -6.13 -19.62 -2.30
CA PHE A 62 -5.20 -18.95 -1.40
C PHE A 62 -5.73 -17.58 -0.94
N GLU A 63 -6.21 -16.75 -1.86
CA GLU A 63 -6.75 -15.42 -1.55
C GLU A 63 -7.98 -15.50 -0.62
N ILE A 64 -8.89 -16.46 -0.84
CA ILE A 64 -10.05 -16.68 0.03
C ILE A 64 -9.61 -17.09 1.44
N VAL A 65 -8.71 -18.08 1.56
CA VAL A 65 -8.22 -18.55 2.86
C VAL A 65 -7.50 -17.41 3.59
N ASN A 66 -6.65 -16.66 2.88
CA ASN A 66 -5.92 -15.55 3.47
C ASN A 66 -6.88 -14.44 3.94
N LEU A 67 -7.90 -14.09 3.15
CA LEU A 67 -8.93 -13.12 3.55
C LEU A 67 -9.65 -13.53 4.84
N ILE A 68 -10.00 -14.82 4.97
CA ILE A 68 -10.66 -15.35 6.18
C ILE A 68 -9.73 -15.25 7.39
N ILE A 69 -8.49 -15.72 7.25
CA ILE A 69 -7.48 -15.67 8.33
C ILE A 69 -7.22 -14.23 8.75
N ASP A 70 -6.97 -13.33 7.80
CA ASP A 70 -6.71 -11.91 8.07
C ASP A 70 -7.91 -11.24 8.75
N SER A 71 -9.14 -11.57 8.34
CA SER A 71 -10.36 -11.05 8.97
C SER A 71 -10.52 -11.54 10.41
N ILE A 72 -10.26 -12.82 10.67
CA ILE A 72 -10.31 -13.41 12.01
C ILE A 72 -9.24 -12.76 12.89
N LEU A 73 -7.99 -12.72 12.42
CA LEU A 73 -6.88 -12.11 13.15
C LEU A 73 -7.18 -10.64 13.46
N TYR A 74 -7.58 -9.84 12.47
CA TYR A 74 -7.94 -8.44 12.68
C TYR A 74 -9.05 -8.28 13.73
N THR A 75 -10.10 -9.10 13.66
CA THR A 75 -11.23 -9.07 14.59
C THR A 75 -10.78 -9.42 16.01
N VAL A 76 -10.08 -10.55 16.19
CA VAL A 76 -9.59 -11.00 17.49
C VAL A 76 -8.63 -9.98 18.09
N LEU A 77 -7.66 -9.49 17.31
CA LEU A 77 -6.68 -8.50 17.79
C LEU A 77 -7.30 -7.17 18.17
N THR A 78 -8.38 -6.76 17.49
CA THR A 78 -9.15 -5.56 17.83
C THR A 78 -9.94 -5.76 19.12
N LEU A 79 -10.67 -6.88 19.25
CA LEU A 79 -11.45 -7.20 20.46
C LEU A 79 -10.56 -7.43 21.68
N CYS A 80 -9.33 -7.91 21.50
CA CYS A 80 -8.34 -8.04 22.57
C CYS A 80 -7.58 -6.76 22.89
N TYR A 81 -7.91 -5.62 22.25
CA TYR A 81 -7.25 -4.33 22.45
C TYR A 81 -5.73 -4.38 22.24
N LEU A 82 -5.26 -5.12 21.23
CA LEU A 82 -3.81 -5.29 21.00
C LEU A 82 -3.11 -3.94 20.75
N HIS A 83 -3.72 -3.04 19.96
CA HIS A 83 -3.12 -1.75 19.63
C HIS A 83 -2.85 -0.87 20.88
N PRO A 84 -3.82 -0.63 21.78
CA PRO A 84 -3.55 0.03 23.05
C PRO A 84 -2.48 -0.66 23.90
N ARG A 85 -2.45 -1.99 23.93
CA ARG A 85 -1.43 -2.75 24.67
C ARG A 85 -0.03 -2.51 24.11
N ILE A 86 0.13 -2.49 22.79
CA ILE A 86 1.41 -2.16 22.13
C ILE A 86 1.78 -0.70 22.38
N TRP A 87 0.81 0.22 22.40
CA TRP A 87 1.05 1.63 22.75
C TRP A 87 1.57 1.80 24.20
N LEU A 88 0.98 1.09 25.16
CA LEU A 88 1.46 1.09 26.55
C LEU A 88 2.84 0.44 26.67
N PHE A 89 3.09 -0.62 25.91
CA PHE A 89 4.40 -1.27 25.86
C PHE A 89 5.47 -0.35 25.25
N SER A 90 5.15 0.39 24.18
CA SER A 90 6.08 1.34 23.55
C SER A 90 6.50 2.47 24.50
N ALA A 91 5.64 2.86 25.44
CA ALA A 91 5.94 3.84 26.47
C ALA A 91 7.19 3.49 27.30
N ARG A 92 7.46 2.19 27.50
CA ARG A 92 8.62 1.70 28.28
C ARG A 92 9.96 2.05 27.64
N PHE A 93 10.00 2.14 26.31
CA PHE A 93 11.22 2.44 25.54
C PHE A 93 11.36 3.91 25.15
N ALA A 94 10.29 4.69 25.32
CA ALA A 94 10.21 6.07 24.85
C ALA A 94 9.67 7.03 25.93
N ALA A 95 9.96 6.74 27.20
CA ALA A 95 9.53 7.57 28.31
C ALA A 95 9.90 9.05 28.06
N ASN A 96 8.96 9.96 28.36
CA ASN A 96 9.09 11.41 28.29
C ASN A 96 9.01 12.08 26.91
N SER A 97 8.72 11.37 25.82
CA SER A 97 8.39 12.02 24.54
C SER A 97 7.33 11.25 23.77
N GLU A 98 6.19 11.90 23.55
CA GLU A 98 5.07 11.34 22.79
C GLU A 98 5.45 11.05 21.33
N LEU A 99 6.26 11.91 20.71
CA LEU A 99 6.78 11.66 19.36
C LEU A 99 7.62 10.37 19.32
N ARG A 100 8.56 10.20 20.27
CA ARG A 100 9.35 8.96 20.34
C ARG A 100 8.46 7.74 20.57
N GLN A 101 7.47 7.85 21.44
CA GLN A 101 6.53 6.75 21.70
C GLN A 101 5.71 6.40 20.45
N THR A 102 5.31 7.40 19.66
CA THR A 102 4.63 7.22 18.37
C THR A 102 5.51 6.50 17.36
N LEU A 103 6.79 6.87 17.27
CA LEU A 103 7.73 6.22 16.36
C LEU A 103 8.02 4.76 16.77
N VAL A 104 8.23 4.51 18.07
CA VAL A 104 8.42 3.14 18.59
C VAL A 104 7.14 2.31 18.41
N PHE A 105 5.97 2.89 18.67
CA PHE A 105 4.69 2.23 18.43
C PHE A 105 4.53 1.81 16.97
N ALA A 106 4.78 2.74 16.03
CA ALA A 106 4.71 2.45 14.60
C ALA A 106 5.69 1.33 14.21
N LEU A 107 6.93 1.38 14.69
CA LEU A 107 7.92 0.33 14.45
C LEU A 107 7.45 -1.05 14.95
N LEU A 108 6.94 -1.13 16.18
CA LEU A 108 6.46 -2.38 16.77
C LEU A 108 5.28 -2.95 15.97
N ILE A 109 4.33 -2.10 15.57
CA ILE A 109 3.19 -2.50 14.73
C ILE A 109 3.68 -2.99 13.36
N THR A 110 4.65 -2.30 12.74
CA THR A 110 5.23 -2.73 11.46
C THR A 110 5.89 -4.09 11.60
N LEU A 111 6.74 -4.29 12.61
CA LEU A 111 7.43 -5.57 12.83
C LEU A 111 6.44 -6.70 13.12
N PHE A 112 5.46 -6.47 13.98
CA PHE A 112 4.41 -7.43 14.29
C PHE A 112 3.61 -7.80 13.02
N SER A 113 3.22 -6.81 12.22
CA SER A 113 2.51 -7.04 10.96
C SER A 113 3.36 -7.82 9.96
N THR A 114 4.66 -7.54 9.86
CA THR A 114 5.56 -8.29 8.98
C THR A 114 5.65 -9.75 9.39
N VAL A 115 5.78 -10.04 10.68
CA VAL A 115 5.81 -11.42 11.19
C VAL A 115 4.50 -12.15 10.92
N LEU A 116 3.34 -11.50 11.15
CA LEU A 116 2.04 -12.11 10.88
C LEU A 116 1.81 -12.44 9.41
N ASN A 117 2.26 -11.57 8.49
CA ASN A 117 2.08 -11.76 7.05
C ASN A 117 3.14 -12.68 6.42
N LEU A 118 4.22 -13.00 7.14
CA LEU A 118 5.34 -13.77 6.62
C LEU A 118 4.94 -15.18 6.14
N PRO A 119 4.13 -15.98 6.87
CA PRO A 119 3.73 -17.30 6.41
C PRO A 119 2.96 -17.27 5.08
N ALA A 120 2.01 -16.35 4.94
CA ALA A 120 1.25 -16.15 3.72
C ALA A 120 2.14 -15.73 2.55
N SER A 121 3.10 -14.82 2.80
CA SER A 121 4.07 -14.38 1.80
C SER A 121 4.98 -15.54 1.33
N ILE A 122 5.50 -16.34 2.26
CA ILE A 122 6.32 -17.52 1.94
C ILE A 122 5.52 -18.53 1.12
N TYR A 123 4.29 -18.85 1.54
CA TYR A 123 3.42 -19.78 0.82
C TYR A 123 3.15 -19.28 -0.61
N LYS A 124 2.78 -18.01 -0.75
CA LYS A 124 2.52 -17.41 -2.07
C LYS A 124 3.74 -17.53 -2.97
N THR A 125 4.92 -17.10 -2.51
CA THR A 125 6.13 -17.04 -3.35
C THR A 125 6.72 -18.42 -3.63
N PHE A 126 6.94 -19.24 -2.61
CA PHE A 126 7.73 -20.47 -2.73
C PHE A 126 6.90 -21.73 -2.95
N ILE A 127 5.58 -21.68 -2.78
CA ILE A 127 4.69 -22.83 -3.00
C ILE A 127 3.76 -22.54 -4.17
N LEU A 128 2.93 -21.50 -4.08
CA LEU A 128 1.94 -21.19 -5.11
C LEU A 128 2.61 -20.76 -6.42
N GLU A 129 3.36 -19.65 -6.43
CA GLU A 129 3.99 -19.13 -7.65
C GLU A 129 5.08 -20.09 -8.19
N ALA A 130 5.78 -20.81 -7.31
CA ALA A 130 6.76 -21.81 -7.70
C ALA A 130 6.11 -23.02 -8.41
N LYS A 131 4.96 -23.51 -7.94
CA LYS A 131 4.23 -24.63 -8.55
C LYS A 131 3.86 -24.36 -10.01
N TYR A 132 3.58 -23.10 -10.36
CA TYR A 132 3.20 -22.70 -11.71
C TYR A 132 4.37 -22.09 -12.52
N GLY A 133 5.60 -22.15 -12.00
CA GLY A 133 6.81 -21.70 -12.69
C GLY A 133 6.96 -20.19 -12.81
N PHE A 134 6.16 -19.40 -12.09
CA PHE A 134 6.25 -17.94 -12.09
C PHE A 134 7.33 -17.42 -11.14
N ASN A 135 7.62 -18.14 -10.04
CA ASN A 135 8.62 -17.71 -9.08
C ASN A 135 10.05 -17.86 -9.62
N ARG A 136 10.81 -16.76 -9.57
CA ARG A 136 12.27 -16.73 -9.82
C ARG A 136 13.05 -16.25 -8.60
N THR A 137 12.35 -15.92 -7.52
CA THR A 137 12.94 -15.37 -6.29
C THR A 137 13.63 -16.47 -5.49
N THR A 138 14.87 -16.23 -5.07
CA THR A 138 15.60 -17.10 -4.12
C THR A 138 15.30 -16.71 -2.66
N PRO A 139 15.48 -17.61 -1.67
CA PRO A 139 15.31 -17.26 -0.25
C PRO A 139 16.19 -16.06 0.18
N LYS A 140 17.42 -15.96 -0.35
CA LYS A 140 18.31 -14.83 -0.10
C LYS A 140 17.72 -13.51 -0.64
N THR A 141 17.23 -13.51 -1.87
CA THR A 141 16.58 -12.34 -2.48
C THR A 141 15.34 -11.94 -1.69
N PHE A 142 14.51 -12.92 -1.29
CA PHE A 142 13.29 -12.70 -0.52
C PHE A 142 13.57 -12.00 0.83
N ILE A 143 14.51 -12.54 1.62
CA ILE A 143 14.87 -11.95 2.92
C ILE A 143 15.52 -10.57 2.74
N THR A 144 16.40 -10.42 1.74
CA THR A 144 17.07 -9.14 1.47
C THR A 144 16.05 -8.06 1.08
N ASP A 145 15.09 -8.38 0.23
CA ASP A 145 14.03 -7.45 -0.18
C ASP A 145 13.12 -7.10 1.00
N MET A 146 12.78 -8.07 1.85
CA MET A 146 12.01 -7.83 3.07
C MET A 146 12.73 -6.87 4.03
N LEU A 147 14.03 -7.09 4.29
CA LEU A 147 14.82 -6.24 5.17
C LEU A 147 15.03 -4.83 4.58
N LYS A 148 15.29 -4.73 3.27
CA LYS A 148 15.35 -3.45 2.56
C LYS A 148 14.02 -2.69 2.66
N GLY A 149 12.90 -3.40 2.48
CA GLY A 149 11.56 -2.84 2.63
C GLY A 149 11.32 -2.29 4.02
N LEU A 150 11.63 -3.07 5.07
CA LEU A 150 11.52 -2.64 6.47
C LEU A 150 12.38 -1.40 6.76
N LEU A 151 13.64 -1.40 6.32
CA LEU A 151 14.53 -0.26 6.50
C LEU A 151 13.99 0.98 5.81
N LEU A 152 13.53 0.84 4.56
CA LEU A 152 12.95 1.94 3.80
C LEU A 152 11.67 2.48 4.46
N SER A 153 10.80 1.60 4.96
CA SER A 153 9.62 1.96 5.73
C SER A 153 9.98 2.77 6.98
N CYS A 154 11.08 2.45 7.66
CA CYS A 154 11.55 3.24 8.80
C CYS A 154 12.10 4.60 8.36
N VAL A 155 12.96 4.62 7.34
CA VAL A 155 13.64 5.83 6.84
C VAL A 155 12.64 6.85 6.28
N LEU A 156 11.59 6.39 5.58
CA LEU A 156 10.55 7.28 5.06
C LEU A 156 9.42 7.51 6.06
N GLY A 157 9.01 6.46 6.78
CA GLY A 157 7.88 6.52 7.71
C GLY A 157 8.15 7.42 8.91
N ALA A 158 9.35 7.41 9.48
CA ALA A 158 9.65 8.22 10.66
C ALA A 158 9.60 9.75 10.38
N PRO A 159 10.22 10.29 9.31
CA PRO A 159 10.05 11.69 8.94
C PRO A 159 8.59 12.06 8.61
N ILE A 160 7.86 11.20 7.88
CA ILE A 160 6.46 11.45 7.54
C ILE A 160 5.60 11.51 8.82
N LEU A 161 5.70 10.53 9.71
CA LEU A 161 4.97 10.53 10.98
C LEU A 161 5.36 11.71 11.87
N SER A 162 6.63 12.12 11.86
CA SER A 162 7.09 13.29 12.60
C SER A 162 6.48 14.58 12.04
N ALA A 163 6.43 14.74 10.70
CA ALA A 163 5.79 15.87 10.05
C ALA A 163 4.30 15.95 10.41
N LEU A 164 3.58 14.82 10.35
CA LEU A 164 2.18 14.75 10.75
C LEU A 164 1.98 15.10 12.23
N TYR A 165 2.83 14.60 13.12
CA TYR A 165 2.80 14.95 14.54
C TYR A 165 2.94 16.47 14.77
N TYR A 166 3.91 17.12 14.11
CA TYR A 166 4.11 18.56 14.25
C TYR A 166 2.99 19.39 13.64
N VAL A 167 2.43 18.97 12.50
CA VAL A 167 1.26 19.63 11.88
C VAL A 167 0.06 19.57 12.82
N LEU A 168 -0.24 18.39 13.37
CA LEU A 168 -1.32 18.23 14.35
C LEU A 168 -1.09 19.10 15.59
N ARG A 169 0.15 19.17 16.07
CA ARG A 169 0.51 20.00 17.22
C ARG A 169 0.38 21.49 16.93
N PHE A 170 0.72 21.92 15.72
CA PHE A 170 0.63 23.32 15.31
C PHE A 170 -0.83 23.77 15.12
N PHE A 171 -1.64 22.96 14.44
CA PHE A 171 -3.05 23.27 14.17
C PHE A 171 -4.00 22.91 15.31
N ALA A 172 -3.47 22.37 16.41
CA ALA A 172 -4.21 21.92 17.58
C ALA A 172 -5.30 22.89 18.08
N ASP A 173 -4.97 24.18 18.15
CA ASP A 173 -5.86 25.22 18.69
C ASP A 173 -6.78 25.86 17.62
N TYR A 174 -6.72 25.40 16.36
CA TYR A 174 -7.47 25.96 15.25
C TYR A 174 -8.80 25.23 15.00
N SER A 175 -9.62 25.75 14.08
CA SER A 175 -10.86 25.08 13.66
C SER A 175 -10.56 23.71 13.03
N PRO A 176 -11.49 22.74 13.09
CA PRO A 176 -11.33 21.43 12.43
C PRO A 176 -10.99 21.55 10.94
N LEU A 177 -11.50 22.57 10.26
CA LEU A 177 -11.18 22.81 8.85
C LEU A 177 -9.72 23.21 8.64
N ALA A 178 -9.13 24.00 9.56
CA ALA A 178 -7.72 24.36 9.50
C ALA A 178 -6.81 23.16 9.79
N VAL A 179 -7.18 22.30 10.76
CA VAL A 179 -6.48 21.02 11.00
C VAL A 179 -6.53 20.15 9.76
N ALA A 180 -7.71 19.98 9.16
CA ALA A 180 -7.90 19.21 7.94
C ALA A 180 -7.08 19.78 6.77
N GLY A 181 -7.07 21.11 6.60
CA GLY A 181 -6.27 21.79 5.58
C GLY A 181 -4.76 21.60 5.76
N GLY A 182 -4.25 21.73 6.99
CA GLY A 182 -2.84 21.50 7.32
C GLY A 182 -2.40 20.05 7.05
N LEU A 183 -3.20 19.08 7.49
CA LEU A 183 -2.98 17.66 7.20
C LEU A 183 -3.05 17.37 5.71
N TRP A 184 -4.07 17.88 5.03
CA TRP A 184 -4.27 17.67 3.61
C TRP A 184 -3.11 18.21 2.80
N CYS A 185 -2.67 19.45 3.03
CA CYS A 185 -1.49 20.02 2.38
C CYS A 185 -0.26 19.13 2.60
N THR A 186 -0.01 18.71 3.83
CA THR A 186 1.17 17.91 4.18
C THR A 186 1.15 16.54 3.50
N VAL A 187 0.06 15.78 3.64
CA VAL A 187 -0.09 14.44 3.06
C VAL A 187 -0.09 14.51 1.53
N SER A 188 -0.74 15.52 0.95
CA SER A 188 -0.80 15.73 -0.50
C SER A 188 0.56 16.07 -1.09
N SER A 189 1.32 16.96 -0.44
CA SER A 189 2.68 17.28 -0.86
C SER A 189 3.60 16.06 -0.82
N ILE A 190 3.50 15.26 0.24
CA ILE A 190 4.25 13.99 0.35
C ILE A 190 3.81 13.01 -0.76
N ALA A 191 2.51 12.83 -0.98
CA ALA A 191 1.99 11.93 -2.01
C ALA A 191 2.45 12.33 -3.41
N VAL A 192 2.39 13.61 -3.76
CA VAL A 192 2.88 14.14 -5.04
C VAL A 192 4.39 14.00 -5.16
N ALA A 193 5.15 14.28 -4.10
CA ALA A 193 6.60 14.07 -4.09
C ALA A 193 6.95 12.60 -4.33
N MET A 194 6.19 11.66 -3.76
CA MET A 194 6.38 10.23 -3.96
C MET A 194 6.17 9.78 -5.41
N LEU A 195 5.36 10.47 -6.21
CA LEU A 195 5.25 10.19 -7.66
C LEU A 195 6.57 10.38 -8.41
N VAL A 196 7.44 11.27 -7.89
CA VAL A 196 8.77 11.52 -8.45
C VAL A 196 9.81 10.65 -7.78
N ILE A 197 9.81 10.60 -6.44
CA ILE A 197 10.82 9.89 -5.63
C ILE A 197 10.74 8.38 -5.85
N TYR A 198 9.54 7.81 -5.98
CA TYR A 198 9.38 6.36 -6.09
C TYR A 198 10.11 5.76 -7.30
N PRO A 199 9.82 6.15 -8.55
CA PRO A 199 10.46 5.53 -9.70
C PRO A 199 11.94 5.94 -9.86
N SER A 200 12.35 7.11 -9.35
CA SER A 200 13.71 7.64 -9.53
C SER A 200 14.71 7.21 -8.47
N VAL A 201 14.27 6.99 -7.23
CA VAL A 201 15.14 6.67 -6.09
C VAL A 201 14.79 5.33 -5.48
N ILE A 202 13.50 5.06 -5.23
CA ILE A 202 13.09 3.86 -4.49
C ILE A 202 13.17 2.62 -5.36
N ALA A 203 12.56 2.63 -6.54
CA ALA A 203 12.52 1.46 -7.43
C ALA A 203 13.94 0.96 -7.81
N PRO A 204 14.94 1.83 -8.07
CA PRO A 204 16.33 1.42 -8.31
C PRO A 204 17.03 0.74 -7.13
N LEU A 205 16.58 0.90 -5.88
CA LEU A 205 17.13 0.17 -4.73
C LEU A 205 16.78 -1.32 -4.75
N PHE A 206 15.68 -1.66 -5.45
CA PHE A 206 15.16 -3.00 -5.58
C PHE A 206 15.46 -3.62 -6.94
N ASN A 207 15.48 -2.84 -8.01
CA ASN A 207 15.64 -3.33 -9.37
C ASN A 207 16.81 -2.64 -10.07
N LYS A 208 17.47 -3.35 -10.95
CA LYS A 208 18.45 -2.79 -11.86
C LYS A 208 17.74 -2.17 -13.06
N PHE A 209 18.13 -0.95 -13.41
CA PHE A 209 17.63 -0.21 -14.56
C PHE A 209 18.79 -0.06 -15.54
N ASP A 210 18.79 -0.87 -16.59
CA ASP A 210 19.77 -0.78 -17.67
C ASP A 210 19.18 0.03 -18.84
N PRO A 211 19.95 0.83 -19.58
CA PRO A 211 19.43 1.53 -20.75
C PRO A 211 18.98 0.52 -21.82
N LEU A 212 17.89 0.83 -22.53
CA LEU A 212 17.41 -0.02 -23.63
C LEU A 212 18.51 -0.15 -24.69
N PRO A 213 18.91 -1.39 -25.07
CA PRO A 213 19.94 -1.62 -26.08
C PRO A 213 19.60 -0.95 -27.42
N GLU A 214 20.64 -0.57 -28.16
CA GLU A 214 20.45 -0.12 -29.55
C GLU A 214 19.91 -1.26 -30.41
N GLY A 215 18.98 -0.94 -31.31
CA GLY A 215 18.34 -1.92 -32.18
C GLY A 215 17.01 -1.45 -32.78
N PRO A 216 16.39 -2.29 -33.63
CA PRO A 216 15.19 -1.93 -34.39
C PRO A 216 14.01 -1.54 -33.48
N LEU A 217 13.83 -2.23 -32.35
CA LEU A 217 12.80 -1.89 -31.37
C LEU A 217 12.97 -0.46 -30.84
N LYS A 218 14.19 -0.09 -30.43
CA LYS A 218 14.47 1.24 -29.89
C LYS A 218 14.18 2.34 -30.91
N GLU A 219 14.55 2.12 -32.17
CA GLU A 219 14.25 3.04 -33.26
C GLU A 219 12.74 3.21 -33.49
N LYS A 220 11.98 2.10 -33.54
CA LYS A 220 10.52 2.12 -33.65
C LYS A 220 9.86 2.92 -32.52
N LEU A 221 10.34 2.73 -31.28
CA LEU A 221 9.83 3.45 -30.11
C LEU A 221 10.15 4.95 -30.16
N ILE A 222 11.35 5.33 -30.61
CA ILE A 222 11.72 6.74 -30.82
C ILE A 222 10.84 7.37 -31.91
N GLN A 223 10.59 6.67 -33.01
CA GLN A 223 9.72 7.15 -34.08
C GLN A 223 8.27 7.34 -33.59
N LEU A 224 7.74 6.40 -32.81
CA LEU A 224 6.42 6.50 -32.20
C LEU A 224 6.34 7.72 -31.26
N ALA A 225 7.32 7.90 -30.37
CA ALA A 225 7.38 9.03 -29.46
C ALA A 225 7.42 10.37 -30.22
N ARG A 226 8.24 10.47 -31.28
CA ARG A 226 8.30 11.66 -32.15
C ARG A 226 6.97 11.94 -32.83
N LYS A 227 6.34 10.91 -33.41
CA LYS A 227 5.02 11.03 -34.08
C LYS A 227 3.96 11.59 -33.13
N LEU A 228 3.98 11.17 -31.87
CA LEU A 228 3.02 11.59 -30.84
C LEU A 228 3.45 12.86 -30.09
N LYS A 229 4.59 13.46 -30.45
CA LYS A 229 5.21 14.59 -29.74
C LYS A 229 5.36 14.31 -28.23
N PHE A 230 5.64 13.06 -27.90
CA PHE A 230 5.87 12.62 -26.53
C PHE A 230 7.27 13.06 -26.08
N PRO A 231 7.42 13.76 -24.94
CA PRO A 231 8.70 14.28 -24.47
C PRO A 231 9.57 13.18 -23.83
N LEU A 232 9.94 12.19 -24.65
CA LEU A 232 10.80 11.08 -24.29
C LEU A 232 12.23 11.56 -24.03
N ASP A 233 12.80 11.19 -22.88
CA ASP A 233 14.21 11.45 -22.55
C ASP A 233 15.05 10.18 -22.62
N LYS A 234 14.72 9.15 -21.82
CA LYS A 234 15.44 7.86 -21.79
C LYS A 234 14.50 6.67 -21.71
N MET A 235 14.99 5.52 -22.14
CA MET A 235 14.31 4.23 -22.06
C MET A 235 15.18 3.24 -21.30
N TYR A 236 14.56 2.49 -20.41
CA TYR A 236 15.24 1.51 -19.56
C TYR A 236 14.58 0.13 -19.66
N VAL A 237 15.40 -0.89 -19.46
CA VAL A 237 15.00 -2.26 -19.19
C VAL A 237 15.18 -2.52 -17.69
N ILE A 238 14.14 -3.04 -17.05
CA ILE A 238 14.15 -3.41 -15.63
C ILE A 238 14.24 -4.93 -15.47
N ASP A 239 15.05 -5.38 -14.51
CA ASP A 239 15.29 -6.81 -14.19
C ASP A 239 14.13 -7.49 -13.45
N GLY A 240 12.91 -7.39 -14.00
CA GLY A 240 11.70 -7.97 -13.43
C GLY A 240 11.75 -9.50 -13.32
N SER A 241 12.41 -10.15 -14.27
CA SER A 241 12.64 -11.59 -14.34
C SER A 241 13.33 -12.14 -13.09
N ARG A 242 14.11 -11.32 -12.37
CA ARG A 242 14.79 -11.72 -11.12
C ARG A 242 13.81 -12.17 -10.04
N ARG A 243 12.57 -11.68 -10.07
CA ARG A 243 11.54 -12.00 -9.07
C ARG A 243 10.43 -12.87 -9.63
N SER A 244 9.99 -12.56 -10.84
CA SER A 244 8.88 -13.28 -11.46
C SER A 244 8.95 -13.23 -12.98
N SER A 245 8.36 -14.21 -13.66
CA SER A 245 8.20 -14.17 -15.11
C SER A 245 7.00 -13.34 -15.58
N HIS A 246 6.41 -12.49 -14.74
CA HIS A 246 5.36 -11.56 -15.15
C HIS A 246 5.97 -10.40 -15.95
N SER A 247 5.28 -10.00 -17.00
CA SER A 247 5.66 -8.93 -17.92
C SER A 247 4.87 -7.66 -17.65
N ASN A 248 5.53 -6.52 -17.79
CA ASN A 248 4.93 -5.20 -17.62
C ASN A 248 5.74 -4.13 -18.37
N ALA A 249 5.15 -2.97 -18.59
CA ALA A 249 5.81 -1.76 -19.05
C ALA A 249 5.12 -0.56 -18.40
N PHE A 250 5.87 0.49 -18.10
CA PHE A 250 5.27 1.69 -17.52
C PHE A 250 6.04 2.95 -17.91
N ILE A 251 5.34 4.08 -17.82
CA ILE A 251 5.88 5.41 -18.08
C ILE A 251 5.96 6.19 -16.76
N PHE A 252 7.04 6.92 -16.55
CA PHE A 252 7.19 7.78 -15.38
C PHE A 252 7.93 9.09 -15.72
N GLY A 253 7.97 10.00 -14.74
CA GLY A 253 8.54 11.34 -14.89
C GLY A 253 7.47 12.43 -15.08
N LEU A 254 7.77 13.66 -14.66
CA LEU A 254 6.81 14.77 -14.68
C LEU A 254 6.90 15.58 -15.98
N MET A 255 8.04 16.24 -16.21
CA MET A 255 8.31 17.03 -17.43
C MET A 255 8.89 16.14 -18.53
N LYS A 256 10.12 15.66 -18.31
CA LYS A 256 10.75 14.61 -19.11
C LYS A 256 10.14 13.27 -18.75
N LYS A 257 9.89 12.46 -19.77
CA LYS A 257 9.25 11.15 -19.60
C LYS A 257 10.25 10.04 -19.89
N TYR A 258 10.16 9.00 -19.08
CA TYR A 258 10.97 7.81 -19.15
C TYR A 258 10.06 6.60 -19.39
N ILE A 259 10.52 5.70 -20.23
CA ILE A 259 9.84 4.44 -20.51
C ILE A 259 10.64 3.33 -19.83
N CYS A 260 9.96 2.50 -19.05
CA CYS A 260 10.53 1.28 -18.46
C CYS A 260 9.82 0.06 -19.01
N ILE A 261 10.62 -0.89 -19.50
CA ILE A 261 10.13 -2.15 -20.06
C ILE A 261 10.73 -3.29 -19.25
N TYR A 262 9.92 -4.28 -18.85
CA TYR A 262 10.44 -5.44 -18.15
C TYR A 262 11.20 -6.33 -19.12
N ASP A 263 12.34 -6.87 -18.70
CA ASP A 263 13.09 -7.89 -19.43
C ASP A 263 12.22 -9.09 -19.81
N SER A 264 11.38 -9.56 -18.90
CA SER A 264 10.40 -10.63 -19.14
C SER A 264 9.39 -10.32 -20.24
N LEU A 265 9.06 -9.04 -20.48
CA LEU A 265 8.23 -8.65 -21.61
C LEU A 265 9.01 -8.83 -22.92
N LEU A 266 10.25 -8.36 -22.96
CA LEU A 266 11.11 -8.47 -24.14
C LEU A 266 11.39 -9.93 -24.50
N GLU A 267 11.65 -10.78 -23.50
CA GLU A 267 11.80 -12.24 -23.67
C GLU A 267 10.52 -12.89 -24.22
N GLN A 268 9.34 -12.51 -23.71
CA GLN A 268 8.07 -13.07 -24.19
C GLN A 268 7.70 -12.62 -25.60
N THR A 269 8.13 -11.42 -25.99
CA THR A 269 7.88 -10.84 -27.32
C THR A 269 9.10 -10.95 -28.23
N GLU A 270 10.01 -11.88 -27.97
CA GLU A 270 11.22 -12.04 -28.77
C GLU A 270 10.87 -12.14 -30.26
N HIS A 271 11.56 -11.34 -31.07
CA HIS A 271 11.33 -11.17 -32.52
C HIS A 271 9.94 -10.61 -32.92
N ARG A 272 9.19 -10.01 -31.99
CA ARG A 272 7.86 -9.42 -32.23
C ARG A 272 7.76 -7.99 -31.71
N ASP A 273 8.67 -7.14 -32.16
CA ASP A 273 8.77 -5.72 -31.76
C ASP A 273 7.43 -4.98 -31.85
N ASP A 274 6.60 -5.28 -32.86
CA ASP A 274 5.32 -4.60 -33.07
C ASP A 274 4.33 -4.84 -31.91
N GLN A 275 4.47 -5.95 -31.17
CA GLN A 275 3.69 -6.20 -29.95
C GLN A 275 4.12 -5.26 -28.82
N VAL A 276 5.44 -5.04 -28.64
CA VAL A 276 5.96 -4.10 -27.65
C VAL A 276 5.56 -2.67 -28.01
N VAL A 277 5.62 -2.31 -29.29
CA VAL A 277 5.16 -1.01 -29.80
C VAL A 277 3.67 -0.83 -29.50
N SER A 278 2.84 -1.86 -29.71
CA SER A 278 1.40 -1.81 -29.40
C SER A 278 1.11 -1.60 -27.91
N ILE A 279 1.86 -2.29 -27.03
CA ILE A 279 1.76 -2.09 -25.57
C ILE A 279 2.16 -0.66 -25.20
N LEU A 280 3.24 -0.13 -25.79
CA LEU A 280 3.62 1.25 -25.51
C LEU A 280 2.65 2.27 -26.09
N CYS A 281 1.97 1.98 -27.21
CA CYS A 281 0.86 2.80 -27.69
C CYS A 281 -0.26 2.90 -26.64
N HIS A 282 -0.58 1.80 -25.95
CA HIS A 282 -1.56 1.80 -24.85
C HIS A 282 -1.09 2.68 -23.68
N GLU A 283 0.16 2.52 -23.23
CA GLU A 283 0.75 3.33 -22.15
C GLU A 283 0.80 4.84 -22.52
N LEU A 284 1.17 5.16 -23.76
CA LEU A 284 1.15 6.53 -24.27
C LEU A 284 -0.27 7.09 -24.37
N GLY A 285 -1.28 6.24 -24.53
CA GLY A 285 -2.68 6.60 -24.39
C GLY A 285 -3.00 7.15 -23.00
N HIS A 286 -2.54 6.48 -21.94
CA HIS A 286 -2.71 6.97 -20.56
C HIS A 286 -2.07 8.34 -20.34
N TRP A 287 -0.91 8.58 -20.95
CA TRP A 287 -0.28 9.89 -20.94
C TRP A 287 -1.11 10.93 -21.74
N LYS A 288 -1.52 10.58 -22.96
CA LYS A 288 -2.25 11.48 -23.87
C LYS A 288 -3.56 11.98 -23.27
N TYR A 289 -4.30 11.10 -22.60
CA TYR A 289 -5.56 11.42 -21.94
C TYR A 289 -5.39 11.86 -20.47
N SER A 290 -4.15 12.09 -20.02
CA SER A 290 -3.86 12.59 -18.67
C SER A 290 -4.48 11.74 -17.55
N HIS A 291 -4.56 10.42 -17.74
CA HIS A 291 -5.13 9.50 -16.75
C HIS A 291 -4.39 9.55 -15.41
N LEU A 292 -3.06 9.80 -15.42
CA LEU A 292 -2.29 10.03 -14.20
C LEU A 292 -2.78 11.28 -13.45
N LEU A 293 -2.99 12.40 -14.14
CA LEU A 293 -3.45 13.64 -13.50
C LEU A 293 -4.86 13.44 -12.91
N LEU A 294 -5.77 12.80 -13.66
CA LEU A 294 -7.11 12.47 -13.16
C LEU A 294 -7.03 11.60 -11.90
N GLY A 295 -6.22 10.55 -11.90
CA GLY A 295 -6.00 9.68 -10.74
C GLY A 295 -5.43 10.43 -9.53
N VAL A 296 -4.50 11.36 -9.75
CA VAL A 296 -3.97 12.23 -8.69
C VAL A 296 -5.07 13.13 -8.13
N LEU A 297 -5.86 13.80 -8.96
CA LEU A 297 -6.95 14.68 -8.50
C LEU A 297 -8.00 13.92 -7.69
N ILE A 298 -8.40 12.72 -8.13
CA ILE A 298 -9.30 11.83 -7.38
C ILE A 298 -8.68 11.48 -6.02
N SER A 299 -7.39 11.10 -6.00
CA SER A 299 -6.68 10.73 -4.77
C SER A 299 -6.57 11.91 -3.79
N LEU A 300 -6.22 13.10 -4.27
CA LEU A 300 -6.13 14.32 -3.46
C LEU A 300 -7.50 14.70 -2.87
N THR A 301 -8.57 14.51 -3.63
CA THR A 301 -9.94 14.74 -3.18
C THR A 301 -10.34 13.74 -2.09
N GLN A 302 -10.00 12.46 -2.26
CA GLN A 302 -10.23 11.44 -1.24
C GLN A 302 -9.45 11.72 0.04
N ILE A 303 -8.18 12.13 -0.06
CA ILE A 303 -7.36 12.52 1.10
C ILE A 303 -8.00 13.71 1.80
N PHE A 304 -8.51 14.70 1.07
CA PHE A 304 -9.19 15.86 1.65
C PHE A 304 -10.38 15.46 2.53
N PHE A 305 -11.29 14.65 2.00
CA PHE A 305 -12.45 14.16 2.76
C PHE A 305 -12.04 13.30 3.96
N THR A 306 -10.97 12.51 3.83
CA THR A 306 -10.43 11.71 4.95
C THR A 306 -9.85 12.59 6.05
N CYS A 307 -9.13 13.67 5.68
CA CYS A 307 -8.61 14.64 6.64
C CYS A 307 -9.72 15.42 7.35
N ILE A 308 -10.81 15.76 6.65
CA ILE A 308 -12.00 16.36 7.27
C ILE A 308 -12.62 15.39 8.27
N LEU A 309 -12.85 14.14 7.87
CA LEU A 309 -13.44 13.11 8.73
C LEU A 309 -12.58 12.92 10.00
N TYR A 310 -11.27 12.84 9.84
CA TYR A 310 -10.33 12.82 10.96
C TYR A 310 -10.49 14.07 11.83
N ALA A 311 -10.44 15.28 11.27
CA ALA A 311 -10.47 16.51 12.06
C ALA A 311 -11.78 16.69 12.86
N VAL A 312 -12.90 16.18 12.33
CA VAL A 312 -14.21 16.20 13.02
C VAL A 312 -14.29 15.13 14.12
N THR A 313 -13.56 14.01 13.97
CA THR A 313 -13.63 12.87 14.91
C THR A 313 -12.49 12.81 15.93
N ALA A 314 -11.36 13.48 15.67
CA ALA A 314 -10.14 13.54 16.50
C ALA A 314 -10.31 14.24 17.86
N GLY A 315 -11.56 14.43 18.31
CA GLY A 315 -11.90 14.92 19.63
C GLY A 315 -12.94 14.10 20.38
N ASN A 316 -13.40 13.00 19.79
CA ASN A 316 -14.45 12.18 20.36
C ASN A 316 -13.83 11.16 21.34
N GLU A 317 -13.88 11.45 22.64
CA GLU A 317 -13.32 10.57 23.67
C GLU A 317 -13.99 9.18 23.70
N ASP A 318 -15.30 9.12 23.49
CA ASP A 318 -16.06 7.86 23.42
C ASP A 318 -15.54 6.92 22.32
N LEU A 319 -15.08 7.49 21.20
CA LEU A 319 -14.45 6.73 20.11
C LEU A 319 -13.18 6.02 20.62
N PHE A 320 -12.27 6.75 21.26
CA PHE A 320 -11.00 6.18 21.73
C PHE A 320 -11.18 5.21 22.90
N LEU A 321 -12.08 5.54 23.83
CA LEU A 321 -12.43 4.67 24.95
C LEU A 321 -13.01 3.34 24.46
N SER A 322 -13.84 3.36 23.41
CA SER A 322 -14.38 2.14 22.79
C SER A 322 -13.28 1.20 22.27
N PHE A 323 -12.13 1.74 21.87
CA PHE A 323 -10.96 0.98 21.42
C PHE A 323 -9.92 0.71 22.53
N GLY A 324 -10.25 0.98 23.80
CA GLY A 324 -9.39 0.62 24.95
C GLY A 324 -8.26 1.60 25.27
N TYR A 325 -8.33 2.84 24.76
CA TYR A 325 -7.37 3.89 25.13
C TYR A 325 -7.85 4.68 26.36
N THR A 326 -7.47 4.23 27.56
CA THR A 326 -7.89 4.85 28.84
C THR A 326 -6.90 5.90 29.38
N ASP A 327 -5.59 5.66 29.26
CA ASP A 327 -4.54 6.44 29.94
C ASP A 327 -3.63 7.21 28.99
N GLY A 328 -4.23 8.14 28.24
CA GLY A 328 -3.50 9.03 27.35
C GLY A 328 -3.41 8.53 25.91
N MET A 329 -3.99 9.34 25.03
CA MET A 329 -4.09 9.09 23.60
C MET A 329 -2.85 9.65 22.86
N PRO A 330 -2.33 8.97 21.84
CA PRO A 330 -1.37 9.58 20.92
C PRO A 330 -2.04 10.70 20.13
N LEU A 331 -1.35 11.84 19.99
CA LEU A 331 -1.80 12.95 19.17
C LEU A 331 -2.09 12.53 17.73
N VAL A 332 -1.28 11.64 17.16
CA VAL A 332 -1.42 11.13 15.78
C VAL A 332 -2.63 10.20 15.62
N ILE A 333 -3.08 9.55 16.69
CA ILE A 333 -4.26 8.67 16.65
C ILE A 333 -5.56 9.47 16.86
N GLY A 334 -5.48 10.62 17.53
CA GLY A 334 -6.60 11.58 17.60
C GLY A 334 -6.88 12.12 19.00
N ARG A 335 -5.83 12.39 19.79
CA ARG A 335 -6.03 13.15 21.03
C ARG A 335 -6.55 14.55 20.72
N CYS A 336 -7.72 14.90 21.24
CA CYS A 336 -8.19 16.27 21.21
C CYS A 336 -7.23 17.15 22.02
N ILE A 337 -6.65 18.17 21.38
CA ILE A 337 -6.11 19.32 22.10
C ILE A 337 -7.21 20.38 22.08
N ARG A 338 -8.30 20.17 22.82
CA ARG A 338 -9.17 21.30 23.20
C ARG A 338 -8.77 21.71 24.61
N LYS A 339 -8.25 22.92 24.76
CA LYS A 339 -8.16 23.59 26.06
C LYS A 339 -9.56 23.69 26.66
N THR A 340 -9.98 22.76 27.49
CA THR A 340 -10.84 23.09 28.62
C THR A 340 -9.95 23.71 29.69
N THR A 341 -9.58 24.97 29.48
CA THR A 341 -9.06 25.79 30.57
C THR A 341 -9.75 27.13 30.53
N ARG A 342 -10.79 27.26 31.37
CA ARG A 342 -11.24 28.54 31.90
C ARG A 342 -10.17 29.19 32.81
N ASP A 343 -9.10 28.46 33.15
CA ASP A 343 -7.98 28.95 33.97
C ASP A 343 -6.65 28.83 33.21
N GLY A 344 -6.03 29.95 32.87
CA GLY A 344 -4.83 30.09 32.04
C GLY A 344 -3.55 29.35 32.51
N LYS A 345 -3.57 28.02 32.56
CA LYS A 345 -2.41 27.15 32.78
C LYS A 345 -2.36 26.11 31.66
N GLY A 346 -1.34 26.20 30.81
CA GLY A 346 -1.21 25.39 29.59
C GLY A 346 -1.20 23.86 29.84
N PRO A 347 -1.48 23.06 28.78
CA PRO A 347 -1.81 21.63 28.91
C PRO A 347 -0.59 20.72 29.19
N TRP A 348 0.62 21.25 29.26
CA TRP A 348 1.85 20.46 29.42
C TRP A 348 2.17 20.15 30.88
N ARG A 349 1.24 19.52 31.62
CA ARG A 349 1.66 18.73 32.78
C ARG A 349 2.01 17.33 32.30
N ARG A 350 3.25 16.92 32.61
CA ARG A 350 3.77 15.55 32.47
C ARG A 350 2.71 14.56 32.97
N THR A 351 2.05 13.85 32.06
CA THR A 351 1.27 12.68 32.44
C THR A 351 2.26 11.65 32.97
N ARG A 352 2.34 11.48 34.29
CA ARG A 352 2.93 10.28 34.86
C ARG A 352 1.95 9.16 34.55
N TYR A 353 2.37 8.19 33.76
CA TYR A 353 1.65 6.94 33.60
C TYR A 353 1.58 6.26 34.97
N HIS A 354 0.44 6.35 35.66
CA HIS A 354 0.19 5.56 36.86
C HIS A 354 -0.43 4.23 36.43
N ILE A 355 0.36 3.18 36.53
CA ILE A 355 -0.09 1.80 36.34
C ILE A 355 -0.93 1.44 37.58
N SER A 356 -2.24 1.28 37.42
CA SER A 356 -3.08 0.63 38.42
C SER A 356 -3.62 -0.66 37.83
N PHE A 357 -3.03 -1.79 38.24
CA PHE A 357 -3.65 -3.10 38.03
C PHE A 357 -4.75 -3.25 39.08
N LYS A 358 -6.01 -3.13 38.68
CA LYS A 358 -7.10 -3.80 39.40
C LYS A 358 -7.28 -5.17 38.75
N LEU A 359 -6.75 -6.19 39.42
CA LEU A 359 -7.23 -7.56 39.31
C LEU A 359 -8.49 -7.64 40.16
N GLU A 360 -9.64 -7.82 39.53
CA GLU A 360 -10.83 -8.46 40.11
C GLU A 360 -11.30 -9.54 39.15
#